data_AF-A0A0E9TDD9-F1
#
_entry.id   AF-A0A0E9TDD9-F1
#
_cell.length_a   1.000
_cell.length_b   1.000
_cell.length_c   1.000
_cell.angle_alpha   90.00
_cell.angle_beta   90.00
_cell.angle_gamma   90.00
#
_symmetry.space_group_name_H-M   'P 1'
#
loop_
_entity.id
_entity.type
_entity.pdbx_description
1 polymer ?
#
loop_
_entity_poly.entity_id
_entity_poly.type
_entity_poly.pdbx_seq_one_letter_code
_entity_poly.pdbx_strand_id
1 'polypeptide(L)' 'MTSPYVLETQHGGFNFENCCRNSQLQASSAQDIKLKAKKTGTTIAGVVFKDGVVLGADTRATVGGSGLR' A
#
# COMPACT_ATOMS: atom_id res chain seq x y z
N MET A 1 -23.05 -20.19 16.98
CA MET A 1 -21.92 -20.32 17.93
C MET A 1 -20.63 -20.10 17.14
N THR A 2 -20.05 -18.91 17.24
CA THR A 2 -18.78 -18.55 16.59
C THR A 2 -17.61 -19.16 17.39
N SER A 3 -16.68 -19.80 16.69
CA SER A 3 -15.50 -20.45 17.30
C SER A 3 -14.61 -19.41 18.00
N PRO A 4 -14.11 -19.68 19.22
CA PRO A 4 -13.26 -18.75 19.98
C PRO A 4 -11.87 -18.52 19.37
N TYR A 5 -11.56 -19.17 18.24
CA TYR A 5 -10.29 -19.02 17.52
C TYR A 5 -10.38 -18.15 16.26
N VAL A 6 -11.56 -17.61 15.93
CA VAL A 6 -11.68 -16.65 14.82
C VAL A 6 -11.37 -15.25 15.37
N LEU A 7 -10.10 -14.85 15.28
CA LEU A 7 -9.75 -13.42 15.32
C LEU A 7 -10.60 -12.74 14.23
N GLU A 8 -11.39 -11.76 14.64
CA GLU A 8 -12.29 -10.99 13.79
C GLU A 8 -11.66 -10.76 12.41
N THR A 9 -12.28 -11.28 11.36
CA THR A 9 -11.80 -11.06 9.99
C THR A 9 -11.78 -9.56 9.79
N GLN A 10 -10.58 -8.96 9.70
CA GLN A 10 -10.42 -7.58 9.28
C GLN A 10 -11.33 -7.40 8.07
N HIS A 11 -12.26 -6.45 8.13
CA HIS A 11 -13.16 -6.16 7.02
C HIS A 11 -12.24 -5.85 5.81
N GLY A 12 -12.09 -6.83 4.92
CA GLY A 12 -11.11 -6.79 3.85
C GLY A 12 -11.44 -5.64 2.90
N GLY A 13 -10.43 -4.87 2.51
CA GLY A 13 -10.59 -3.74 1.61
C GLY A 13 -9.36 -2.84 1.60
N PHE A 14 -9.34 -1.88 0.67
CA PHE A 14 -8.28 -0.88 0.60
C PHE A 14 -8.59 0.26 1.59
N ASN A 15 -7.59 0.65 2.40
CA ASN A 15 -7.67 1.85 3.22
C ASN A 15 -7.13 3.05 2.42
N PHE A 16 -7.99 4.05 2.19
CA PHE A 16 -7.67 5.27 1.45
C PHE A 16 -7.55 6.52 2.34
N GLU A 17 -7.52 6.39 3.67
CA GLU A 17 -7.43 7.51 4.62
C GLU A 17 -6.22 8.40 4.33
N ASN A 18 -5.13 7.81 3.85
CA ASN A 18 -3.90 8.51 3.48
C ASN A 18 -3.96 9.29 2.15
N CYS A 19 -4.98 9.07 1.32
CA CYS A 19 -5.10 9.75 0.02
C CYS A 19 -5.23 11.27 0.20
N CYS A 20 -6.06 11.73 1.14
CA CYS A 20 -6.26 13.16 1.40
C CYS A 20 -4.96 13.86 1.81
N ARG A 21 -4.21 13.27 2.77
CA ARG A 21 -2.89 13.78 3.19
C ARG A 21 -1.92 13.84 2.01
N ASN A 22 -1.88 12.80 1.16
CA ASN A 22 -0.99 12.79 -0.01
C ASN A 22 -1.36 13.90 -1.01
N SER A 23 -2.65 14.13 -1.27
CA SER A 23 -3.12 15.23 -2.13
C SER A 23 -2.75 16.59 -1.57
N GLN A 24 -2.86 16.78 -0.26
CA GLN A 24 -2.43 18.02 0.41
C GLN A 24 -0.91 18.23 0.31
N LEU A 25 -0.11 17.18 0.56
CA LEU A 25 1.35 17.25 0.43
C LEU A 25 1.79 17.58 -1.01
N GLN A 26 1.06 17.11 -2.02
CA GLN A 26 1.30 17.45 -3.43
C GLN A 26 0.89 18.90 -3.75
N ALA A 27 -0.17 19.42 -3.12
CA ALA A 27 -0.66 20.77 -3.35
C ALA A 27 0.13 21.85 -2.58
N SER A 28 0.64 21.53 -1.40
CA SER A 28 1.36 22.46 -0.51
C SER A 28 2.86 22.60 -0.81
N SER A 29 3.40 21.83 -1.75
CA SER A 29 4.83 21.90 -2.08
C SER A 29 5.17 23.12 -2.95
N ALA A 30 5.60 24.21 -2.30
CA ALA A 30 6.45 25.24 -2.92
C ALA A 30 7.90 24.74 -3.14
N GLN A 31 8.23 23.55 -2.62
CA GLN A 31 9.49 22.83 -2.82
C GLN A 31 9.15 21.37 -3.09
N ASP A 32 9.61 20.86 -4.25
CA ASP A 32 9.53 19.46 -4.65
C ASP A 32 9.95 18.53 -3.51
N ILE A 33 8.99 18.03 -2.71
CA ILE A 33 9.25 16.96 -1.75
C ILE A 33 9.52 15.71 -2.58
N LYS A 34 10.77 15.52 -2.97
CA LYS A 34 11.26 14.27 -3.56
C LYS A 34 11.22 13.20 -2.48
N LEU A 35 10.05 12.61 -2.29
CA LEU A 35 9.87 11.36 -1.56
C LEU A 35 10.76 10.32 -2.25
N LYS A 36 11.90 10.00 -1.64
CA LYS A 36 12.76 8.93 -2.12
C LYS A 36 12.01 7.62 -1.94
N ALA A 37 11.45 7.11 -3.04
CA ALA A 37 10.80 5.81 -3.06
C ALA A 37 11.81 4.74 -2.66
N LYS A 38 11.53 3.99 -1.59
CA LYS A 38 12.35 2.85 -1.17
C LYS A 38 11.96 1.63 -1.99
N LYS A 39 12.92 1.02 -2.69
CA LYS A 39 12.69 -0.24 -3.38
C LYS A 39 12.52 -1.36 -2.35
N THR A 40 11.34 -1.99 -2.32
CA THR A 40 11.01 -3.05 -1.34
C THR A 40 11.06 -4.46 -1.92
N GLY A 41 11.33 -4.61 -3.22
CA GLY A 41 11.27 -5.90 -3.91
C GLY A 41 9.85 -6.46 -4.09
N THR A 42 8.82 -5.68 -3.73
CA THR A 42 7.40 -6.02 -3.88
C THR A 42 6.91 -5.58 -5.27
N THR A 43 6.19 -6.47 -5.95
CA THR A 43 5.49 -6.14 -7.20
C THR A 43 3.99 -6.05 -6.92
N ILE A 44 3.36 -4.98 -7.38
CA ILE A 44 1.90 -4.77 -7.31
C ILE A 44 1.39 -4.63 -8.74
N ALA A 45 0.29 -5.30 -9.07
CA ALA A 45 -0.39 -5.23 -10.35
C ALA A 45 -1.87 -4.89 -10.14
N GLY A 46 -2.50 -4.23 -11.12
CA GLY A 46 -3.91 -3.87 -11.06
C GLY A 46 -4.59 -3.97 -12.41
N VAL A 47 -5.88 -4.32 -12.42
CA VAL A 47 -6.74 -4.33 -13.61
C VAL A 47 -8.11 -3.71 -13.29
N VAL A 48 -8.63 -2.95 -14.25
CA VAL A 48 -9.99 -2.38 -14.22
C VAL A 48 -10.91 -3.29 -15.04
N PHE A 49 -12.07 -3.61 -14.50
CA PHE A 49 -13.14 -4.31 -15.24
C PHE A 49 -14.43 -3.50 -15.16
N LYS A 50 -15.49 -3.98 -15.84
CA LYS A 50 -16.74 -3.24 -16.06
C LYS A 50 -17.29 -2.51 -14.82
N ASP A 51 -17.21 -3.14 -13.65
CA ASP A 51 -17.86 -2.66 -12.42
C ASP A 51 -16.89 -2.65 -11.22
N GLY A 52 -15.58 -2.62 -11.46
CA GLY A 52 -14.64 -2.62 -10.34
C GLY A 52 -13.17 -2.70 -10.73
N VAL A 53 -12.35 -2.97 -9.71
CA VAL A 53 -10.91 -3.10 -9.82
C VAL A 53 -10.42 -4.35 -9.09
N VAL A 54 -9.36 -4.95 -9.58
CA VAL A 54 -8.62 -6.03 -8.90
C VAL A 54 -7.19 -5.57 -8.73
N LEU A 55 -6.65 -5.64 -7.52
CA LEU A 55 -5.24 -5.38 -7.24
C LEU A 55 -4.61 -6.64 -6.64
N GLY A 56 -3.51 -7.09 -7.24
CA GLY A 56 -2.69 -8.18 -6.75
C GLY A 56 -1.35 -7.65 -6.26
N ALA A 57 -0.88 -8.13 -5.11
CA ALA A 57 0.43 -7.80 -4.58
C ALA A 57 1.19 -9.07 -4.20
N ASP A 58 2.51 -9.05 -4.38
CA ASP A 58 3.40 -10.06 -3.81
C ASP A 58 3.35 -9.98 -2.27
N THR A 59 3.17 -11.12 -1.60
CA THR A 59 3.19 -11.22 -0.13
C THR A 59 4.59 -11.48 0.42
N ARG A 60 5.58 -11.74 -0.45
CA ARG A 60 6.97 -11.94 -0.04
C ARG A 60 7.57 -10.61 0.42
N ALA A 61 7.82 -10.49 1.73
CA ALA A 61 8.61 -9.39 2.27
C ALA A 61 10.10 -9.62 2.00
N THR A 62 10.80 -8.64 1.43
CA THR A 62 12.27 -8.65 1.36
C THR A 62 12.84 -7.49 2.15
N VAL A 63 13.83 -7.75 3.02
CA VAL A 63 14.57 -6.70 3.74
C VAL A 63 15.66 -6.17 2.81
N GLY A 64 15.27 -5.33 1.86
CA GLY A 64 16.20 -4.56 1.02
C GLY A 64 16.64 -3.28 1.74
N GLY A 65 17.60 -3.40 2.65
CA GLY A 65 18.29 -2.27 3.28
C GLY A 65 19.80 -2.44 3.07
N SER A 66 20.47 -1.39 2.62
CA SER A 66 21.91 -1.35 2.35
C SER A 66 22.74 -1.85 3.55
N GLY A 67 23.11 -3.12 3.52
CA GLY A 67 24.18 -3.69 4.33
C GLY A 67 25.47 -3.67 3.52
N LEU A 68 26.46 -2.92 4.03
CA LEU A 68 27.87 -2.86 3.60
C LEU A 68 28.12 -2.80 2.08
N ARG A 69 28.32 -1.57 1.58
CA ARG A 69 29.56 -1.12 0.93
C ARG A 69 29.54 0.40 0.79
#